data_AF-A0AAV8WM75-F1
#
_entry.id   AF-A0AAV8WM75-F1
#
_cell.length_a   1.000
_cell.length_b   1.000
_cell.length_c   1.000
_cell.angle_alpha   90.00
_cell.angle_beta   90.00
_cell.angle_gamma   90.00
#
_symmetry.space_group_name_H-M   'P 1'
#
loop_
_entity.id
_entity.type
_entity.pdbx_description
1 polymer ?
#
loop_
_entity_poly.entity_id
_entity_poly.type
_entity_poly.pdbx_seq_one_letter_code
_entity_poly.pdbx_strand_id
1 'polypeptide(L)' 'MVLTELDVSENNIENLDLSAVEQLQFVQCSRNSLTTLTLHGKNLISIIAGNNSKSHFALV' A
#
# COMPACT_ATOMS: atom_id res chain seq x y z
N MET A 1 12.85 4.18 -15.56
CA MET A 1 12.81 4.66 -14.15
C MET A 1 12.04 3.63 -13.34
N VAL A 2 12.54 3.24 -12.17
CA VAL A 2 11.92 2.21 -11.31
C VAL A 2 11.31 2.91 -10.10
N LEU A 3 10.08 2.51 -9.70
CA LEU A 3 9.41 3.04 -8.51
C LEU A 3 9.69 2.12 -7.31
N THR A 4 10.38 2.65 -6.30
CA THR A 4 10.78 1.91 -5.09
C THR A 4 10.08 2.38 -3.83
N GLU A 5 9.53 3.59 -3.84
CA GLU A 5 8.86 4.21 -2.70
C GLU A 5 7.56 4.88 -3.15
N LEU A 6 6.49 4.67 -2.40
CA LEU A 6 5.19 5.28 -2.64
C LEU A 6 4.59 5.83 -1.34
N ASP A 7 4.28 7.11 -1.34
CA ASP A 7 3.52 7.78 -0.28
C ASP A 7 2.18 8.28 -0.85
N VAL A 8 1.10 7.73 -0.31
CA VAL A 8 -0.29 8.11 -0.59
C VAL A 8 -1.05 8.38 0.71
N SER A 9 -0.33 8.72 1.78
CA SER A 9 -0.95 9.02 3.09
C SER A 9 -1.90 10.21 3.02
N GLU A 10 -2.84 10.26 3.97
CA GLU A 10 -3.77 11.38 4.15
C GLU A 10 -4.66 11.65 2.93
N ASN A 11 -5.10 10.58 2.28
CA ASN A 11 -6.07 10.63 1.20
C ASN A 11 -7.37 9.90 1.60
N ASN A 12 -8.34 9.87 0.70
CA ASN A 12 -9.57 9.11 0.88
C ASN A 12 -9.57 7.84 0.02
N ILE A 13 -8.43 7.16 -0.06
CA ILE A 13 -8.30 5.95 -0.89
C ILE A 13 -8.97 4.79 -0.18
N GLU A 14 -9.89 4.12 -0.86
CA GLU A 14 -10.57 2.91 -0.37
C GLU A 14 -9.91 1.62 -0.89
N ASN A 15 -9.39 1.66 -2.12
CA ASN A 15 -8.74 0.52 -2.76
C ASN A 15 -7.41 0.96 -3.35
N LEU A 16 -6.33 0.29 -2.94
CA LEU A 16 -4.97 0.55 -3.45
C LEU A 16 -4.42 -0.74 -4.06
N ASP A 17 -4.25 -0.75 -5.38
CA ASP A 17 -3.65 -1.86 -6.13
C ASP A 17 -2.27 -1.48 -6.66
N LEU A 18 -1.26 -2.15 -6.12
CA LEU A 18 0.16 -1.98 -6.44
C LEU A 18 0.76 -3.27 -7.02
N SER A 19 -0.08 -4.18 -7.53
CA SER A 19 0.35 -5.47 -8.10
C SER A 19 1.33 -5.32 -9.27
N ALA A 20 1.18 -4.27 -10.08
CA ALA A 20 2.03 -3.99 -11.25
C ALA A 20 3.40 -3.39 -10.88
N VAL A 21 3.64 -3.05 -9.61
CA VAL A 21 4.82 -2.32 -9.18
C VAL A 21 5.73 -3.24 -8.36
N GLU A 22 6.33 -4.20 -9.05
CA GLU A 22 7.07 -5.31 -8.43
C GLU A 22 8.34 -4.88 -7.67
N GLN A 23 8.84 -3.67 -7.94
CA GLN A 23 10.08 -3.14 -7.37
C GLN A 23 9.83 -2.24 -6.15
N LEU A 24 8.57 -2.09 -5.70
CA LEU A 24 8.24 -1.31 -4.51
C LEU A 24 8.84 -1.95 -3.26
N GLN A 25 9.53 -1.12 -2.48
CA GLN A 25 10.18 -1.48 -1.22
C GLN A 25 9.47 -0.85 -0.03
N PHE A 26 9.00 0.40 -0.17
CA PHE A 26 8.36 1.15 0.90
C PHE A 26 7.01 1.70 0.46
N VAL A 27 5.96 1.40 1.24
CA VAL A 27 4.60 1.91 1.02
C VAL A 27 4.09 2.61 2.27
N GLN A 28 3.73 3.88 2.12
CA GLN A 28 3.04 4.67 3.13
C GLN A 28 1.62 4.96 2.65
N CYS A 29 0.63 4.35 3.29
CA CYS A 29 -0.78 4.52 2.96
C CYS A 29 -1.63 4.78 4.22
N SER A 30 -1.01 5.32 5.26
CA SER A 30 -1.73 5.67 6.49
C SER A 30 -2.76 6.78 6.28
N ARG A 31 -3.72 6.86 7.21
CA ARG A 31 -4.79 7.88 7.21
C ARG A 31 -5.56 7.89 5.88
N ASN A 32 -5.95 6.71 5.42
CA ASN A 32 -6.85 6.51 4.30
C ASN A 32 -8.13 5.81 4.75
N SER A 33 -9.01 5.48 3.82
CA SER A 33 -10.21 4.67 4.07
C SER A 33 -10.05 3.25 3.50
N LEU A 34 -8.82 2.71 3.49
CA LEU A 34 -8.55 1.46 2.80
C LEU A 34 -9.37 0.31 3.36
N THR A 35 -10.13 -0.33 2.46
CA THR A 35 -10.75 -1.63 2.64
C THR A 35 -9.91 -2.73 2.02
N THR A 36 -9.22 -2.41 0.92
CA THR A 36 -8.40 -3.36 0.16
C THR A 36 -7.04 -2.74 -0.15
N LEU A 37 -5.98 -3.51 0.07
CA LEU A 37 -4.61 -3.15 -0.28
C LEU A 37 -3.95 -4.38 -0.92
N THR A 38 -3.68 -4.28 -2.23
CA THR A 38 -3.01 -5.32 -3.02
C THR A 38 -1.58 -4.87 -3.31
N LEU A 39 -0.60 -5.72 -3.03
CA LEU A 39 0.82 -5.44 -3.24
C LEU A 39 1.57 -6.69 -3.67
N HIS A 40 2.68 -6.46 -4.35
CA HIS A 40 3.58 -7.53 -4.76
C HIS A 40 4.70 -7.69 -3.72
N GLY A 41 4.58 -8.67 -2.82
CA GLY A 41 5.43 -8.81 -1.64
C GLY A 41 6.91 -9.17 -1.89
N LYS A 42 7.35 -9.36 -3.14
CA LYS A 42 8.69 -9.89 -3.46
C LYS A 42 9.85 -9.03 -2.95
N ASN A 43 9.72 -7.71 -3.02
CA ASN A 43 10.80 -6.77 -2.69
C ASN A 43 10.41 -5.81 -1.55
N LEU A 44 9.27 -6.05 -0.90
CA LEU A 44 8.71 -5.14 0.08
C LEU A 44 9.44 -5.24 1.41
N ILE A 45 9.92 -4.09 1.88
CA ILE A 45 10.68 -3.96 3.13
C ILE A 45 9.76 -3.44 4.24
N SER A 46 8.90 -2.46 3.93
CA SER A 46 8.02 -1.85 4.93
C SER A 46 6.70 -1.34 4.35
N ILE A 47 5.63 -1.54 5.12
CA ILE A 47 4.30 -0.99 4.85
C ILE A 47 3.83 -0.26 6.10
N ILE A 48 3.38 0.99 5.93
CA ILE A 48 2.73 1.75 6.98
C ILE A 48 1.29 2.02 6.54
N ALA A 49 0.34 1.26 7.10
CA ALA A 49 -1.08 1.32 6.77
C ALA A 49 -1.97 1.72 7.97
N GLY A 50 -1.41 2.45 8.95
CA GLY A 50 -2.14 2.87 10.14
C GLY A 50 -3.32 3.80 9.83
N ASN A 51 -4.36 3.80 10.68
CA ASN A 51 -5.56 4.62 10.50
C ASN A 51 -6.27 4.39 9.14
N ASN A 52 -6.49 3.12 8.77
CA ASN A 52 -7.36 2.72 7.67
C ASN A 52 -8.62 2.05 8.20
N SER A 53 -9.78 2.63 7.87
CA SER A 53 -11.04 2.46 8.61
C SER A 53 -11.60 1.02 8.66
N LYS A 54 -11.21 0.08 7.78
CA LYS A 54 -11.77 -1.30 7.75
C LYS A 54 -10.81 -2.35 7.18
N SER A 55 -9.62 -2.42 7.73
CA SER A 55 -8.51 -3.15 7.14
C SER A 55 -8.65 -4.69 7.23
N HIS A 56 -9.06 -5.35 6.16
CA HIS A 56 -8.76 -6.78 5.93
C HIS A 56 -7.68 -6.85 4.86
N PHE A 57 -6.42 -6.91 5.27
CA PHE A 57 -5.29 -6.91 4.34
C PHE A 57 -5.04 -8.33 3.84
N ALA A 58 -5.25 -8.57 2.54
CA ALA A 58 -4.83 -9.81 1.90
C ALA A 58 -3.46 -9.60 1.27
N LEU A 59 -2.45 -10.32 1.76
CA LEU A 59 -1.17 -10.49 1.07
C LEU A 59 -1.38 -11.62 0.04
N VAL A 60 -1.21 -11.32 -1.24
CA VAL A 60 -1.13 -12.32 -2.32
C VAL A 60 0.33 -12.57 -2.70
#